data_AF-A0A6P7H9G6-F1
#
_entry.id   AF-A0A6P7H9G6-F1
#
_cell.length_a   1.000
_cell.length_b   1.000
_cell.length_c   1.000
_cell.angle_alpha   90.00
_cell.angle_beta   90.00
_cell.angle_gamma   90.00
#
_symmetry.space_group_name_H-M   'P 1'
#
loop_
_entity.id
_entity.type
_entity.pdbx_description
1 polymer ?
#
loop_
_entity_poly.entity_id
_entity_poly.type
_entity_poly.pdbx_seq_one_letter_code
_entity_poly.pdbx_strand_id
1 'polypeptide(L)'
;MSSQHKQKITDLLVKELRNELEGRNMDTTGKKADLIERLKNALQEEDQDPETYLFEDKHAALISKVSGEISQVSSDVSKVSTDITSLEKKENKVSTDITSLESKVSSEISQVSGEISKVSSDVSKVSSDVSKVSTDIASLEQKVSSEISKVSGDISSLE
;
A
#
# COMPACT_ATOMS: atom_id res chain seq x y z
N MET A 1 -38.72 4.66 -14.07
CA MET A 1 -37.69 4.53 -15.12
C MET A 1 -38.10 3.61 -16.29
N SER A 2 -39.29 2.98 -16.31
CA SER A 2 -39.67 1.94 -17.30
C SER A 2 -40.08 2.45 -18.70
N SER A 3 -39.87 3.72 -19.04
CA SER A 3 -40.44 4.33 -20.26
C SER A 3 -39.45 4.55 -21.41
N GLN A 4 -38.18 4.13 -21.28
CA GLN A 4 -37.14 4.48 -22.27
C GLN A 4 -36.83 3.40 -23.32
N HIS A 5 -37.36 2.18 -23.17
CA HIS A 5 -37.00 1.03 -24.02
C HIS A 5 -38.27 0.39 -24.61
N LYS A 6 -39.06 1.18 -25.34
CA LYS A 6 -40.33 0.75 -25.93
C LYS A 6 -40.31 0.92 -27.44
N GLN A 7 -40.88 -0.04 -28.17
CA GLN A 7 -40.92 -0.03 -29.63
C GLN A 7 -42.33 -0.32 -30.16
N LYS A 8 -42.67 0.21 -31.33
CA LYS A 8 -43.90 -0.16 -32.04
C LYS A 8 -43.72 -1.45 -32.83
N ILE A 9 -44.84 -2.09 -33.18
CA ILE A 9 -44.84 -3.35 -33.96
C ILE A 9 -44.09 -3.24 -35.30
N THR A 10 -44.08 -2.06 -35.91
CA THR A 10 -43.41 -1.79 -37.19
C THR A 10 -41.89 -1.80 -37.08
N ASP A 11 -41.38 -1.43 -35.90
CA ASP A 11 -39.96 -1.23 -35.62
C ASP A 11 -39.29 -2.54 -35.19
N LEU A 12 -40.08 -3.53 -34.74
CA LEU A 12 -39.59 -4.86 -34.38
C LEU A 12 -38.89 -5.54 -35.56
N LEU A 13 -37.78 -6.20 -35.27
CA LEU A 13 -37.07 -7.07 -36.20
C LEU A 13 -37.85 -8.37 -36.41
N VAL A 14 -37.60 -9.09 -37.52
CA VAL A 14 -38.25 -10.38 -37.81
C VAL A 14 -38.09 -11.37 -36.66
N LYS A 15 -36.92 -11.40 -36.02
CA LYS A 15 -36.66 -12.27 -34.86
C LYS A 15 -37.54 -11.90 -33.66
N GLU A 16 -37.72 -10.61 -33.40
CA GLU A 16 -38.55 -10.12 -32.29
C GLU A 16 -40.03 -10.39 -32.54
N LEU A 17 -40.51 -10.14 -33.77
CA LEU A 17 -41.86 -10.51 -34.20
C LEU A 17 -42.12 -12.02 -34.03
N ARG A 18 -41.16 -12.86 -34.42
CA ARG A 18 -41.25 -14.32 -34.22
C ARG A 18 -41.27 -14.68 -32.74
N ASN A 19 -40.43 -14.08 -31.91
CA ASN A 19 -40.40 -14.34 -30.47
C ASN A 19 -41.73 -13.96 -29.79
N GLU A 20 -42.32 -12.82 -30.15
CA GLU A 20 -43.62 -12.39 -29.62
C GLU A 20 -44.75 -13.32 -30.06
N LEU A 21 -44.76 -13.75 -31.33
CA LEU A 21 -45.71 -14.74 -31.84
C LEU A 21 -45.51 -16.12 -31.19
N GLU A 22 -44.28 -16.58 -31.04
CA GLU A 22 -43.93 -17.85 -30.39
C GLU A 22 -44.34 -17.84 -28.91
N GLY A 23 -44.12 -16.73 -28.20
CA GLY A 23 -44.59 -16.55 -26.82
C GLY A 23 -46.11 -16.62 -26.67
N ARG A 24 -46.84 -16.36 -27.76
CA ARG A 24 -48.30 -16.49 -27.88
C ARG A 24 -48.74 -17.84 -28.45
N ASN A 25 -47.80 -18.78 -28.66
CA ASN A 25 -48.03 -20.07 -29.32
C ASN A 25 -48.61 -19.96 -30.75
N MET A 26 -48.20 -18.94 -31.51
CA MET A 26 -48.65 -18.69 -32.88
C MET A 26 -47.61 -19.11 -33.92
N ASP A 27 -48.05 -19.28 -35.18
CA ASP A 27 -47.16 -19.61 -36.30
C ASP A 27 -46.18 -18.46 -36.62
N THR A 28 -44.89 -18.81 -36.71
CA THR A 28 -43.76 -17.89 -36.92
C THR A 28 -43.20 -17.92 -38.34
N THR A 29 -43.86 -18.63 -39.26
CA THR A 29 -43.43 -18.72 -40.67
C THR A 29 -43.89 -17.54 -41.52
N GLY A 30 -43.24 -17.32 -42.67
CA GLY A 30 -43.56 -16.23 -43.60
C GLY A 30 -42.58 -15.05 -43.56
N LYS A 31 -42.90 -14.01 -44.34
CA LYS A 31 -42.13 -12.76 -44.47
C LYS A 31 -42.51 -11.79 -43.33
N LYS A 32 -41.74 -10.71 -43.17
CA LYS A 32 -41.95 -9.71 -42.09
C LYS A 32 -43.40 -9.18 -42.05
N ALA A 33 -43.99 -8.87 -43.20
CA ALA A 33 -45.36 -8.36 -43.28
C ALA A 33 -46.39 -9.37 -42.72
N ASP A 34 -46.27 -10.64 -43.09
CA ASP A 34 -47.17 -11.70 -42.63
C ASP A 34 -47.11 -11.86 -41.09
N LEU A 35 -45.91 -11.73 -40.52
CA LEU A 35 -45.69 -11.79 -39.07
C LEU A 35 -46.28 -10.57 -38.36
N ILE A 36 -46.11 -9.37 -38.93
CA ILE A 36 -46.71 -8.13 -38.39
C ILE A 36 -48.22 -8.25 -38.38
N GLU A 37 -48.83 -8.66 -39.49
CA GLU A 37 -50.29 -8.80 -39.60
C GLU A 37 -50.84 -9.81 -38.59
N ARG A 38 -50.21 -10.98 -38.47
CA ARG A 38 -50.58 -11.98 -37.45
C ARG A 38 -50.48 -11.43 -36.03
N LEU A 39 -49.42 -10.71 -35.71
CA LEU A 39 -49.22 -10.13 -34.38
C LEU A 39 -50.20 -8.97 -34.12
N LYS A 40 -50.59 -8.19 -35.15
CA LYS A 40 -51.67 -7.19 -35.02
C LYS A 40 -53.01 -7.83 -34.69
N ASN A 41 -53.38 -8.91 -35.38
CA ASN A 41 -54.64 -9.62 -35.11
C ASN A 41 -54.64 -10.21 -33.70
N ALA A 42 -53.52 -10.80 -33.27
CA ALA A 42 -53.37 -11.34 -31.92
C ALA A 42 -53.53 -10.26 -30.83
N LEU A 43 -53.00 -9.05 -31.06
CA LEU A 43 -53.19 -7.93 -30.15
C LEU A 43 -54.66 -7.49 -30.09
N GLN A 44 -55.35 -7.43 -31.23
CA GLN A 44 -56.78 -7.08 -31.26
C GLN A 44 -57.64 -8.12 -30.53
N GLU A 45 -57.32 -9.42 -30.64
CA GLU A 45 -57.97 -10.48 -29.87
C GLU A 45 -57.74 -10.38 -28.36
N GLU A 46 -56.65 -9.71 -27.94
CA GLU A 46 -56.33 -9.41 -26.54
C GLU A 46 -56.87 -8.04 -26.07
N ASP A 47 -57.78 -7.42 -26.84
CA ASP A 47 -58.31 -6.07 -26.59
C ASP A 47 -57.22 -4.97 -26.52
N GLN A 48 -56.06 -5.21 -27.16
CA GLN A 48 -54.97 -4.24 -27.30
C GLN A 48 -55.04 -3.57 -28.68
N ASP A 49 -54.87 -2.25 -28.74
CA ASP A 49 -54.76 -1.55 -30.02
C ASP A 49 -53.35 -1.72 -30.61
N PRO A 50 -53.18 -2.38 -31.77
CA PRO A 50 -51.87 -2.64 -32.34
C PRO A 50 -51.09 -1.40 -32.77
N GLU A 51 -51.77 -0.27 -32.99
CA GLU A 51 -51.12 0.99 -33.41
C GLU A 51 -50.55 1.77 -32.22
N THR A 52 -51.07 1.52 -31.01
CA THR A 52 -50.62 2.17 -29.77
C THR A 52 -49.90 1.23 -28.82
N TYR A 53 -49.97 -0.10 -29.03
CA TYR A 53 -49.24 -1.08 -28.25
C TYR A 53 -47.72 -0.87 -28.37
N LEU A 54 -47.05 -0.96 -27.22
CA LEU A 54 -45.61 -0.79 -27.11
C LEU A 54 -44.98 -2.06 -26.53
N PHE A 55 -44.09 -2.65 -27.32
CA PHE A 55 -43.30 -3.81 -26.91
C PHE A 55 -42.06 -3.37 -26.14
N GLU A 56 -41.63 -4.18 -25.18
CA GLU A 56 -40.39 -3.93 -24.43
C GLU A 56 -39.18 -4.28 -25.30
N ASP A 57 -38.30 -3.30 -25.49
CA ASP A 57 -37.00 -3.52 -26.10
C ASP A 57 -36.04 -4.12 -25.07
N LYS A 58 -36.09 -5.44 -24.95
CA LYS A 58 -35.21 -6.20 -24.05
C LYS A 58 -33.73 -5.95 -24.35
N HIS A 59 -33.37 -5.68 -25.60
CA HIS A 59 -31.99 -5.37 -25.96
C HIS A 59 -31.56 -4.00 -25.44
N ALA A 60 -32.35 -2.96 -25.66
CA ALA A 60 -32.03 -1.62 -25.15
C ALA A 60 -32.02 -1.58 -23.61
N ALA A 61 -32.91 -2.32 -22.95
CA ALA A 61 -32.89 -2.45 -21.49
C ALA A 61 -31.59 -3.10 -20.98
N LEU A 62 -31.13 -4.19 -21.63
CA LEU A 62 -29.85 -4.82 -21.30
C LEU A 62 -28.67 -3.90 -21.59
N ILE A 63 -28.67 -3.18 -22.71
CA ILE A 63 -27.62 -2.20 -23.05
C ILE A 63 -27.56 -1.10 -22.00
N SER A 64 -28.70 -0.56 -21.57
CA SER A 64 -28.78 0.46 -20.53
C SER A 64 -28.22 -0.05 -19.19
N LYS A 65 -28.58 -1.28 -18.79
CA LYS A 65 -28.05 -1.92 -17.59
C LYS A 65 -26.52 -2.09 -17.68
N VAL A 66 -26.02 -2.67 -18.77
CA VAL A 66 -24.58 -2.88 -18.99
C VAL A 66 -23.84 -1.55 -19.04
N SER A 67 -24.40 -0.51 -19.64
CA SER A 67 -23.82 0.84 -19.65
C SER A 67 -23.70 1.42 -18.24
N GLY A 68 -24.69 1.17 -17.38
CA GLY A 68 -24.65 1.55 -15.96
C GLY A 68 -23.54 0.80 -15.21
N GLU A 69 -23.44 -0.52 -15.41
CA GLU A 69 -22.37 -1.35 -14.82
C GLU A 69 -20.98 -0.90 -15.30
N ILE A 70 -20.80 -0.61 -16.59
CA ILE A 70 -19.55 -0.07 -17.15
C ILE A 70 -19.19 1.27 -16.48
N SER A 71 -20.17 2.15 -16.29
CA SER A 71 -19.96 3.45 -15.65
C SER A 71 -19.51 3.29 -14.19
N GLN A 72 -20.12 2.35 -13.48
CA GLN A 72 -19.74 2.03 -12.10
C GLN A 72 -18.31 1.47 -12.03
N VAL A 73 -17.97 0.51 -12.89
CA VAL A 73 -16.63 -0.06 -12.99
C VAL A 73 -15.59 1.03 -13.31
N SER A 74 -15.90 1.95 -14.23
CA SER A 74 -15.02 3.08 -14.56
C SER A 74 -14.76 3.99 -13.35
N SER A 75 -15.80 4.28 -12.54
CA SER A 75 -15.66 5.00 -11.28
C SER A 75 -14.74 4.26 -10.30
N ASP A 76 -14.94 2.95 -10.15
CA ASP A 76 -14.17 2.16 -9.18
C ASP A 76 -12.71 2.00 -9.62
N VAL A 77 -12.43 1.85 -10.93
CA VAL A 77 -11.08 1.92 -11.50
C VAL A 77 -10.41 3.27 -11.19
N SER A 78 -11.15 4.37 -11.27
CA SER A 78 -10.62 5.70 -10.96
C SER A 78 -10.25 5.86 -9.48
N LYS A 79 -11.05 5.28 -8.57
CA LYS A 79 -10.73 5.23 -7.14
C LYS A 79 -9.48 4.40 -6.87
N VAL A 80 -9.41 3.20 -7.44
CA VAL A 80 -8.23 2.32 -7.32
C VAL A 80 -6.97 3.03 -7.83
N SER A 81 -7.05 3.74 -8.97
CA SER A 81 -5.92 4.52 -9.47
C SER A 81 -5.48 5.61 -8.49
N THR A 82 -6.42 6.26 -7.80
CA THR A 82 -6.12 7.28 -6.79
C THR A 82 -5.47 6.67 -5.54
N ASP A 83 -5.94 5.49 -5.12
CA ASP A 83 -5.39 4.75 -4.00
C ASP A 83 -3.96 4.28 -4.29
N ILE A 84 -3.70 3.78 -5.51
CA ILE A 84 -2.35 3.40 -5.97
C ILE A 84 -1.40 4.58 -5.86
N THR A 85 -1.74 5.75 -6.43
CA THR A 85 -0.89 6.95 -6.34
C THR A 85 -0.66 7.40 -4.89
N SER A 86 -1.64 7.19 -4.01
CA SER A 86 -1.50 7.52 -2.59
C SER A 86 -0.57 6.54 -1.85
N LEU A 87 -0.60 5.27 -2.21
CA LEU A 87 0.31 4.24 -1.70
C LEU A 87 1.75 4.47 -2.17
N GLU A 88 1.96 4.79 -3.45
CA GLU A 88 3.29 5.13 -4.01
C GLU A 88 3.92 6.31 -3.26
N LYS A 89 3.14 7.33 -2.91
CA LYS A 89 3.63 8.46 -2.10
C LYS A 89 4.05 8.04 -0.69
N LYS A 90 3.26 7.16 -0.05
CA LYS A 90 3.59 6.64 1.29
C LYS A 90 4.84 5.77 1.25
N GLU A 91 4.97 4.91 0.24
CA GLU A 91 6.15 4.07 0.02
C GLU A 91 7.42 4.91 -0.14
N ASN A 92 7.39 5.93 -1.00
CA ASN A 92 8.52 6.85 -1.18
C ASN A 92 8.91 7.59 0.11
N LYS A 93 7.92 7.99 0.92
CA LYS A 93 8.17 8.61 2.22
C LYS A 93 8.86 7.63 3.18
N VAL A 94 8.34 6.40 3.30
CA VAL A 94 8.94 5.36 4.15
C VAL A 94 10.36 5.04 3.71
N SER A 95 10.61 4.92 2.40
CA SER A 95 11.96 4.71 1.86
C SER A 95 12.92 5.83 2.26
N THR A 96 12.48 7.09 2.16
CA THR A 96 13.27 8.26 2.57
C THR A 96 13.56 8.25 4.08
N ASP A 97 12.54 7.95 4.90
CA ASP A 97 12.68 7.89 6.35
C ASP A 97 13.67 6.79 6.77
N ILE A 98 13.64 5.61 6.11
CA ILE A 98 14.59 4.51 6.34
C ILE A 98 16.02 4.99 6.06
N THR A 99 16.29 5.56 4.88
CA THR A 99 17.65 6.04 4.54
C THR A 99 18.15 7.12 5.50
N SER A 100 17.25 8.00 5.96
CA SER A 100 17.60 9.00 6.97
C SER A 100 17.94 8.36 8.33
N LEU A 101 17.24 7.32 8.75
CA LEU A 101 17.53 6.61 9.99
C LEU A 101 18.84 5.83 9.91
N GLU A 102 19.09 5.13 8.79
CA GLU A 102 20.34 4.40 8.55
C GLU A 102 21.56 5.31 8.64
N SER A 103 21.50 6.49 7.99
CA SER A 103 22.59 7.47 8.04
C SER A 103 22.80 8.04 9.44
N LYS A 104 21.72 8.35 10.17
CA LYS A 104 21.81 8.86 11.55
C LYS A 104 22.43 7.82 12.49
N VAL A 105 21.96 6.58 12.45
CA VAL A 105 22.49 5.48 13.27
C VAL A 105 23.97 5.23 12.96
N SER A 106 24.35 5.23 11.68
CA SER A 106 25.74 5.04 11.28
C SER A 106 26.66 6.15 11.81
N SER A 107 26.18 7.40 11.80
CA SER A 107 26.89 8.55 12.36
C SER A 107 27.05 8.43 13.87
N GLU A 108 25.98 8.09 14.59
CA GLU A 108 26.01 7.93 16.05
C GLU A 108 26.96 6.80 16.48
N ILE A 109 26.92 5.65 15.79
CA ILE A 109 27.86 4.54 16.03
C ILE A 109 29.31 4.99 15.82
N SER A 110 29.59 5.76 14.77
CA SER A 110 30.93 6.26 14.48
C SER A 110 31.43 7.23 15.55
N GLN A 111 30.55 8.10 16.05
CA GLN A 111 30.85 9.03 17.14
C GLN A 111 31.17 8.29 18.43
N VAL A 112 30.29 7.37 18.86
CA VAL A 112 30.49 6.55 20.07
C VAL A 112 31.77 5.73 19.97
N SER A 113 32.06 5.12 18.82
CA SER A 113 33.32 4.37 18.60
C SER A 113 34.55 5.27 18.75
N GLY A 114 34.48 6.50 18.26
CA GLY A 114 35.52 7.50 18.44
C GLY A 114 35.71 7.91 19.91
N GLU A 115 34.64 8.09 20.65
CA GLU A 115 34.69 8.39 22.09
C GLU A 115 35.27 7.24 22.90
N ILE A 116 34.85 6.00 22.65
CA ILE A 116 35.42 4.79 23.26
C ILE A 116 36.93 4.72 23.01
N SER A 117 37.38 5.03 21.79
CA SER A 117 38.81 5.03 21.44
C SER A 117 39.60 6.07 22.24
N LYS A 118 39.04 7.27 22.44
CA LYS A 118 39.65 8.32 23.28
C LYS A 118 39.74 7.87 24.74
N VAL A 119 38.65 7.36 25.30
CA VAL A 119 38.62 6.85 26.68
C VAL A 119 39.64 5.73 26.89
N SER A 120 39.75 4.80 25.93
CA SER A 120 40.73 3.71 25.99
C SER A 120 42.18 4.24 25.98
N SER A 121 42.47 5.28 25.20
CA SER A 121 43.77 5.94 25.20
C SER A 121 44.06 6.60 26.55
N ASP A 122 43.08 7.30 27.13
CA ASP A 122 43.26 7.98 28.40
C ASP A 122 43.42 7.01 29.57
N VAL A 123 42.66 5.89 29.59
CA VAL A 123 42.87 4.79 30.55
C VAL A 123 44.29 4.22 30.44
N SER A 124 44.81 4.05 29.22
CA SER A 124 46.17 3.55 29.00
C SER A 124 47.23 4.51 29.55
N LYS A 125 47.04 5.83 29.38
CA LYS A 125 47.93 6.85 29.96
C LYS A 125 47.90 6.82 31.48
N VAL A 126 46.69 6.81 32.07
CA VAL A 126 46.52 6.74 33.53
C VAL A 126 47.20 5.49 34.10
N SER A 127 47.04 4.33 33.45
CA SER A 127 47.71 3.08 33.85
C SER A 127 49.24 3.21 33.83
N SER A 128 49.80 3.86 32.81
CA SER A 128 51.23 4.14 32.73
C SER A 128 51.69 5.07 33.86
N ASP A 129 50.94 6.13 34.14
CA ASP A 129 51.29 7.10 35.19
C ASP A 129 51.19 6.46 36.59
N VAL A 130 50.17 5.63 36.85
CA VAL A 130 50.08 4.82 38.07
C VAL A 130 51.30 3.91 38.23
N SER A 131 51.75 3.26 37.15
CA SER A 131 52.94 2.39 37.18
C SER A 131 54.22 3.17 37.50
N LYS A 132 54.38 4.40 36.98
CA LYS A 132 55.49 5.29 37.32
C LYS A 132 55.45 5.69 38.79
N VAL A 133 54.29 6.16 39.28
CA VAL A 133 54.11 6.53 40.69
C VAL A 133 54.42 5.34 41.61
N SER A 134 53.98 4.14 41.27
CA SER A 134 54.31 2.93 42.03
C SER A 134 55.82 2.66 42.08
N THR A 135 56.54 2.91 40.98
CA THR A 135 58.00 2.78 40.91
C THR A 135 58.71 3.85 41.73
N ASP A 136 58.22 5.09 41.67
CA ASP A 136 58.75 6.22 42.45
C ASP A 136 58.58 5.98 43.95
N ILE A 137 57.42 5.48 44.39
CA ILE A 137 57.16 5.09 45.77
C ILE A 137 58.16 4.03 46.24
N ALA A 138 58.30 2.93 45.49
CA ALA A 138 59.25 1.87 45.85
C ALA A 138 60.70 2.38 45.93
N SER A 139 61.08 3.30 45.04
CA SER A 139 62.41 3.93 45.06
C SER A 139 62.61 4.84 46.28
N LEU A 140 61.58 5.57 46.70
CA LEU A 140 61.61 6.38 47.91
C LEU A 140 61.68 5.51 49.16
N GLU A 141 60.90 4.43 49.24
CA GLU A 141 60.94 3.47 50.36
C GLU A 141 62.35 2.89 50.55
N GLN A 142 63.02 2.51 49.45
CA GLN A 142 64.42 2.05 49.50
C GLN A 142 65.39 3.12 50.00
N LYS A 143 65.27 4.36 49.50
CA LYS A 143 66.11 5.48 49.94
C LYS A 143 65.93 5.75 51.43
N VAL A 144 64.69 5.84 51.90
CA VAL A 144 64.37 6.05 53.32
C VAL A 144 64.93 4.91 54.17
N SER A 145 64.76 3.66 53.76
CA SER A 145 65.30 2.49 54.48
C SER A 145 66.83 2.55 54.58
N SER A 146 67.50 3.00 53.50
CA SER A 146 68.96 3.14 53.49
C SER A 146 69.46 4.26 54.41
N GLU A 147 68.76 5.39 54.45
CA GLU A 147 69.11 6.52 55.34
C GLU A 147 68.87 6.17 56.81
N ILE A 148 67.76 5.49 57.13
CA ILE A 148 67.50 4.95 58.48
C ILE A 148 68.64 4.03 58.90
N SER A 149 69.09 3.15 58.01
CA SER A 149 70.18 2.21 58.32
C SER A 149 71.51 2.92 58.59
N LYS A 150 71.83 3.98 57.83
CA LYS A 150 73.02 4.81 58.06
C LYS A 150 72.97 5.52 59.41
N VAL A 151 71.87 6.22 59.68
CA VAL A 151 71.68 6.95 60.95
C VAL A 151 71.74 5.99 62.14
N SER A 152 71.13 4.81 62.03
CA SER A 152 71.22 3.78 63.06
C SER A 152 72.67 3.33 63.31
N GLY A 153 73.48 3.16 62.24
CA GLY A 153 74.90 2.82 62.37
C GLY A 153 75.74 3.95 62.97
N ASP A 154 75.46 5.19 62.59
CA ASP A 154 76.12 6.37 63.17
C ASP A 154 75.85 6.47 64.68
N ILE A 155 74.59 6.28 65.11
CA ILE A 155 74.22 6.26 66.54
C ILE A 155 74.98 5.16 67.30
N SER A 156 75.04 3.94 66.77
CA SER A 156 75.78 2.84 67.40
C SER A 156 77.28 3.09 67.52
N SER A 157 77.85 4.02 66.73
CA SER A 157 79.26 4.37 66.79
C SER A 157 79.58 5.46 67.84
N LEU A 158 78.55 6.08 68.43
CA LEU A 158 78.69 7.13 69.46
C LEU A 158 78.61 6.60 70.91
N GLU A 159 78.07 5.39 71.12
CA GLU A 159 78.01 4.70 72.42
C GLU A 159 79.31 3.94 72.74
#